data_AF-A0A1S3QK35-F1
#
_entry.id   AF-A0A1S3QK35-F1
#
_cell.length_a   1.000
_cell.length_b   1.000
_cell.length_c   1.000
_cell.angle_alpha   90.00
_cell.angle_beta   90.00
_cell.angle_gamma   90.00
#
_symmetry.space_group_name_H-M   'P 1'
#
loop_
_entity.id
_entity.type
_entity.pdbx_description
1 polymer ?
#
loop_
_entity_poly.entity_id
_entity_poly.type
_entity_poly.pdbx_seq_one_letter_code
_entity_poly.pdbx_strand_id
1 'polypeptide(L)'
;MEDVRTAIRGLLEILQSKLYSLPASHASRVYELLIGHLQLHYKNKYSSAVACSIRLQVFDFLLMMRTDSLHRLGFFSKDGVLRFSPYCHCDMGEPEKRGSEKKPAGSVSPPAGSPAPSTTTPSSSSIRTACLPYSPAFNVLLQCLKMETDWKVLKLVLEKMSWTLQYKVLLLSSPCSIDQLCSTLCSMVTDRLISERLKKTPDGFSRTDVQLAVVPVLTAITSYHNYLEQARQRELVQCLEAGLIYRCAKQCVVALTMCTVEMPDIMVKLLPALIVKLTHISATVAMASPMLEFLSTLVRLPHLYAYFVAEQYVSVFAISLPYTNPSKFNQYIVSLSPGLTSTLCVSLSRFNQYIVSLSPGLTSTLCGLRSNALMPFDDTQDTQSSFRARSTSLNERPK
;
A
#
# COMPACT_ATOMS: atom_id res chain seq x y z
N MET A 1 0.61 -21.75 -33.81
CA MET A 1 0.76 -20.91 -32.59
C MET A 1 -0.37 -21.09 -31.61
N GLU A 2 -1.60 -21.38 -32.06
CA GLU A 2 -2.69 -21.77 -31.15
C GLU A 2 -2.36 -23.03 -30.35
N ASP A 3 -1.57 -23.94 -30.91
CA ASP A 3 -1.07 -25.15 -30.26
C ASP A 3 -0.25 -24.82 -29.01
N VAL A 4 0.62 -23.79 -29.10
CA VAL A 4 1.44 -23.33 -27.97
C VAL A 4 0.56 -22.78 -26.85
N ARG A 5 -0.47 -22.00 -27.18
CA ARG A 5 -1.44 -21.50 -26.20
C ARG A 5 -2.16 -22.66 -25.50
N THR A 6 -2.61 -23.66 -26.26
CA THR A 6 -3.28 -24.85 -25.69
C THR A 6 -2.32 -25.67 -24.83
N ALA A 7 -1.06 -25.81 -25.24
CA ALA A 7 -0.03 -26.48 -24.46
C ALA A 7 0.24 -25.75 -23.12
N ILE A 8 0.36 -24.42 -23.12
CA ILE A 8 0.53 -23.63 -21.90
C ILE A 8 -0.67 -23.80 -20.96
N ARG A 9 -1.90 -23.77 -21.49
CA ARG A 9 -3.09 -24.04 -20.68
C ARG A 9 -3.05 -25.43 -20.04
N GLY A 10 -2.69 -26.45 -20.81
CA GLY A 10 -2.50 -27.81 -20.29
C GLY A 10 -1.41 -27.88 -19.21
N LEU A 11 -0.29 -27.16 -19.38
CA LEU A 11 0.76 -27.07 -18.36
C LEU A 11 0.28 -26.40 -17.07
N LEU A 12 -0.56 -25.36 -17.14
CA LEU A 12 -1.16 -24.73 -15.96
C LEU A 12 -2.09 -25.70 -15.22
N GLU A 13 -2.92 -26.46 -15.95
CA GLU A 13 -3.80 -27.48 -15.38
C GLU A 13 -2.99 -28.63 -14.74
N ILE A 14 -1.90 -29.06 -15.39
CA ILE A 14 -0.95 -30.05 -14.85
C ILE A 14 -0.31 -29.51 -13.58
N LEU A 15 0.16 -28.26 -13.56
CA LEU A 15 0.78 -27.65 -12.38
C LEU A 15 -0.20 -27.61 -11.21
N GLN A 16 -1.45 -27.18 -11.46
CA GLN A 16 -2.49 -27.11 -10.45
C GLN A 16 -2.81 -28.49 -9.84
N SER A 17 -2.90 -29.54 -10.68
CA SER A 17 -3.18 -30.91 -10.24
C SER A 17 -1.98 -31.57 -9.55
N LYS A 18 -0.78 -31.41 -10.12
CA LYS A 18 0.48 -31.98 -9.60
C LYS A 18 0.98 -31.29 -8.35
N LEU A 19 0.49 -30.09 -8.02
CA LEU A 19 0.79 -29.46 -6.73
C LEU A 19 0.33 -30.34 -5.56
N TYR A 20 -0.80 -31.04 -5.68
CA TYR A 20 -1.41 -31.83 -4.60
C TYR A 20 -1.17 -33.34 -4.73
N SER A 21 -0.28 -33.77 -5.63
CA SER A 21 0.01 -35.20 -5.84
C SER A 21 1.50 -35.47 -5.97
N LEU A 22 1.89 -36.71 -5.68
CA LEU A 22 3.27 -37.17 -5.87
C LEU A 22 3.48 -37.68 -7.32
N PRO A 23 4.71 -37.60 -7.84
CA PRO A 23 5.88 -36.94 -7.25
C PRO A 23 5.84 -35.42 -7.45
N ALA A 24 6.21 -34.67 -6.41
CA ALA A 24 6.15 -33.20 -6.40
C ALA A 24 7.15 -32.54 -7.38
N SER A 25 8.18 -33.27 -7.80
CA SER A 25 9.16 -32.81 -8.80
C SER A 25 8.53 -32.41 -10.14
N HIS A 26 7.40 -33.03 -10.51
CA HIS A 26 6.67 -32.64 -11.71
C HIS A 26 6.14 -31.21 -11.63
N ALA A 27 5.61 -30.80 -10.47
CA ALA A 27 5.12 -29.44 -10.27
C ALA A 27 6.29 -28.43 -10.37
N SER A 28 7.42 -28.72 -9.73
CA SER A 28 8.63 -27.89 -9.83
C SER A 28 9.08 -27.70 -11.27
N ARG A 29 9.15 -28.79 -12.05
CA ARG A 29 9.62 -28.72 -13.43
C ARG A 29 8.68 -27.93 -14.33
N VAL A 30 7.38 -28.11 -14.19
CA VAL A 30 6.38 -27.34 -14.96
C VAL A 30 6.43 -25.86 -14.60
N TYR A 31 6.59 -25.53 -13.32
CA TYR A 31 6.75 -24.16 -12.84
C TYR A 31 7.98 -23.47 -13.45
N GLU A 32 9.14 -24.12 -13.43
CA GLU A 32 10.37 -23.62 -14.08
C GLU A 32 10.16 -23.37 -15.58
N LEU A 33 9.52 -24.31 -16.29
CA LEU A 33 9.26 -24.20 -17.72
C LEU A 33 8.37 -22.99 -18.05
N LEU A 34 7.30 -22.78 -17.27
CA LEU A 34 6.40 -21.63 -17.44
C LEU A 34 7.13 -20.29 -17.23
N ILE A 35 7.95 -20.20 -16.20
CA ILE A 35 8.74 -18.98 -15.90
C ILE A 35 9.78 -18.73 -16.99
N GLY A 36 10.54 -19.76 -17.37
CA GLY A 36 11.53 -19.65 -18.44
C GLY A 36 10.90 -19.24 -19.77
N HIS A 37 9.70 -19.75 -20.08
CA HIS A 37 8.96 -19.36 -21.27
C HIS A 37 8.56 -17.87 -21.24
N LEU A 38 8.08 -17.36 -20.11
CA LEU A 38 7.77 -15.93 -19.96
C LEU A 38 9.02 -15.05 -20.04
N GLN A 39 10.14 -15.46 -19.45
CA GLN A 39 11.41 -14.73 -19.56
C GLN A 39 11.84 -14.60 -21.02
N LEU A 40 11.69 -15.66 -21.81
CA LEU A 40 11.98 -15.65 -23.25
C LEU A 40 11.01 -14.74 -24.03
N HIS A 41 9.74 -14.68 -23.64
CA HIS A 41 8.78 -13.75 -24.25
C HIS A 41 9.24 -12.30 -24.16
N TYR A 42 9.70 -11.86 -22.98
CA TYR A 42 10.18 -10.49 -22.78
C TYR A 42 11.56 -10.26 -23.39
N LYS A 43 12.48 -11.24 -23.30
CA LYS A 43 13.80 -11.18 -23.93
C LYS A 43 13.70 -10.99 -25.45
N ASN A 44 12.79 -11.72 -26.10
CA ASN A 44 12.59 -11.69 -27.54
C ASN A 44 11.51 -10.69 -27.99
N LYS A 45 10.91 -9.94 -27.05
CA LYS A 45 9.89 -8.89 -27.29
C LYS A 45 8.69 -9.37 -28.12
N TYR A 46 8.15 -10.54 -27.80
CA TYR A 46 6.99 -11.06 -28.53
C TYR A 46 5.73 -10.21 -28.29
N SER A 47 5.16 -9.69 -29.38
CA SER A 47 3.99 -8.79 -29.36
C SER A 47 2.72 -9.37 -29.99
N SER A 48 2.72 -10.65 -30.36
CA SER A 48 1.57 -11.29 -31.00
C SER A 48 0.37 -11.41 -30.03
N ALA A 49 -0.85 -11.44 -30.57
CA ALA A 49 -2.06 -11.62 -29.76
C ALA A 49 -2.01 -12.92 -28.92
N VAL A 50 -1.44 -13.98 -29.49
CA VAL A 50 -1.22 -15.27 -28.81
C VAL A 50 -0.25 -15.10 -27.64
N ALA A 51 0.86 -14.38 -27.82
CA ALA A 51 1.82 -14.12 -26.75
C ALA A 51 1.22 -13.27 -25.61
N CYS A 52 0.34 -12.31 -25.92
CA CYS A 52 -0.42 -11.56 -24.90
C CYS A 52 -1.38 -12.49 -24.14
N SER A 53 -2.10 -13.37 -24.84
CA SER A 53 -3.02 -14.33 -24.21
C SER A 53 -2.28 -15.31 -23.28
N ILE A 54 -1.09 -15.77 -23.68
CA ILE A 54 -0.25 -16.64 -22.85
C ILE A 54 0.20 -15.90 -21.59
N ARG A 55 0.70 -14.66 -21.72
CA ARG A 55 1.09 -13.83 -20.58
C ARG A 55 -0.05 -13.62 -19.60
N LEU A 56 -1.25 -13.29 -20.10
CA LEU A 56 -2.45 -13.15 -19.27
C LEU A 56 -2.69 -14.42 -18.43
N GLN A 57 -2.76 -15.60 -19.07
CA GLN A 57 -3.05 -16.85 -18.37
C GLN A 57 -2.00 -17.21 -17.32
N VAL A 58 -0.71 -17.07 -17.65
CA VAL A 58 0.36 -17.44 -16.74
C VAL A 58 0.48 -16.44 -15.59
N PHE A 59 0.38 -15.13 -15.84
CA PHE A 59 0.38 -14.15 -14.75
C PHE A 59 -0.83 -14.26 -13.84
N ASP A 60 -2.01 -14.55 -14.40
CA ASP A 60 -3.22 -14.81 -13.63
C ASP A 60 -2.99 -15.92 -12.60
N PHE A 61 -2.36 -17.01 -13.05
CA PHE A 61 -2.01 -18.15 -12.23
C PHE A 61 -0.94 -17.81 -11.17
N LEU A 62 0.18 -17.19 -11.58
CA LEU A 62 1.27 -16.85 -10.67
C LEU A 62 0.85 -15.87 -9.56
N LEU A 63 -0.03 -14.92 -9.87
CA LEU A 63 -0.57 -13.96 -8.90
C LEU A 63 -1.72 -14.54 -8.05
N MET A 64 -2.19 -15.76 -8.36
CA MET A 64 -3.13 -16.51 -7.52
C MET A 64 -2.44 -17.42 -6.50
N MET A 65 -1.12 -17.62 -6.59
CA MET A 65 -0.37 -18.39 -5.60
C MET A 65 -0.49 -17.77 -4.22
N ARG A 66 -0.74 -18.59 -3.20
CA ARG A 66 -0.77 -18.20 -1.78
C ARG A 66 0.13 -19.11 -0.97
N THR A 67 0.55 -18.63 0.19
CA THR A 67 1.30 -19.40 1.19
C THR A 67 0.62 -19.33 2.53
N ASP A 68 0.70 -20.42 3.29
CA ASP A 68 0.36 -20.43 4.71
C ASP A 68 1.58 -20.14 5.59
N SER A 69 1.39 -20.13 6.91
CA SER A 69 2.46 -19.93 7.89
C SER A 69 3.52 -21.05 7.89
N LEU A 70 3.23 -22.19 7.26
CA LEU A 70 4.16 -23.31 7.09
C LEU A 70 4.86 -23.28 5.73
N HIS A 71 4.78 -22.15 5.02
CA HIS A 71 5.34 -21.95 3.69
C HIS A 71 4.78 -22.91 2.63
N ARG A 72 3.64 -23.57 2.88
CA ARG A 72 3.00 -24.46 1.90
C ARG A 72 2.30 -23.64 0.84
N LEU A 73 2.47 -24.02 -0.42
CA LEU A 73 1.85 -23.34 -1.54
C LEU A 73 0.40 -23.79 -1.73
N GLY A 74 -0.47 -22.85 -2.02
CA GLY A 74 -1.89 -23.10 -2.19
C GLY A 74 -2.55 -22.26 -3.26
N PHE A 75 -3.71 -22.75 -3.69
CA PHE A 75 -4.60 -22.08 -4.65
C PHE A 75 -6.05 -22.17 -4.17
N PHE A 76 -6.84 -21.19 -4.58
CA PHE A 76 -8.30 -21.28 -4.45
C PHE A 76 -8.82 -22.41 -5.33
N SER A 77 -9.60 -23.30 -4.74
CA SER A 77 -10.32 -24.33 -5.49
C SER A 77 -11.51 -23.74 -6.23
N LYS A 78 -12.14 -24.56 -7.09
CA LYS A 78 -13.37 -24.20 -7.82
C LYS A 78 -14.51 -23.80 -6.87
N ASP A 79 -14.51 -24.36 -5.66
CA ASP A 79 -15.49 -24.08 -4.61
C ASP A 79 -15.19 -22.78 -3.82
N GLY A 80 -14.15 -22.03 -4.18
CA GLY A 80 -13.71 -20.82 -3.47
C GLY A 80 -12.89 -21.08 -2.19
N VAL A 81 -12.70 -22.35 -1.81
CA VAL A 81 -11.90 -22.72 -0.64
C VAL A 81 -10.41 -22.73 -0.98
N LEU A 82 -9.60 -22.02 -0.19
CA LEU A 82 -8.14 -22.04 -0.31
C LEU A 82 -7.60 -23.38 0.20
N ARG A 83 -6.90 -24.13 -0.67
CA ARG A 83 -6.25 -25.41 -0.32
C ARG A 83 -4.75 -25.26 -0.43
N PHE A 84 -4.03 -25.76 0.58
CA PHE A 84 -2.56 -25.77 0.61
C PHE A 84 -2.04 -27.17 0.33
N SER A 85 -1.00 -27.26 -0.48
CA SER A 85 -0.36 -28.53 -0.81
C SER A 85 0.46 -29.03 0.37
N PRO A 86 0.35 -30.32 0.74
CA PRO A 86 1.24 -30.93 1.72
C PRO A 86 2.65 -31.22 1.17
N TYR A 87 2.86 -31.09 -0.15
CA TYR A 87 4.10 -31.51 -0.81
C TYR A 87 4.92 -30.35 -1.37
N CYS A 88 4.29 -29.23 -1.74
CA CYS A 88 4.95 -28.10 -2.39
C CYS A 88 5.07 -26.91 -1.44
N HIS A 89 6.29 -26.41 -1.25
CA HIS A 89 6.62 -25.32 -0.35
C HIS A 89 7.26 -24.14 -1.11
N CYS A 90 7.01 -22.93 -0.63
CA CYS A 90 7.64 -21.70 -1.11
C CYS A 90 8.91 -21.47 -0.30
N ASP A 91 10.05 -21.82 -0.89
CA ASP A 91 11.40 -21.56 -0.39
C ASP A 91 11.61 -21.99 1.08
N MET A 92 12.22 -23.16 1.27
CA MET A 92 12.72 -23.55 2.59
C MET A 92 13.97 -22.72 2.86
N GLY A 93 13.81 -21.54 3.46
CA GLY A 93 14.87 -21.06 4.34
C GLY A 93 15.21 -22.22 5.27
N GLU A 94 16.50 -22.59 5.36
CA GLU A 94 16.97 -23.61 6.32
C GLU A 94 16.16 -23.46 7.60
N PRO A 95 15.49 -24.51 8.11
CA PRO A 95 14.84 -24.40 9.40
C PRO A 95 15.96 -24.01 10.35
N GLU A 96 15.91 -22.79 10.88
CA GLU A 96 16.85 -22.34 11.89
C GLU A 96 16.97 -23.48 12.88
N LYS A 97 18.17 -24.07 12.96
CA LYS A 97 18.49 -25.09 13.95
C LYS A 97 18.25 -24.44 15.29
N ARG A 98 17.03 -24.60 15.80
CA ARG A 98 16.61 -24.21 17.14
C ARG A 98 17.64 -24.84 18.06
N GLY A 99 18.38 -23.96 18.74
CA GLY A 99 19.69 -24.25 19.31
C GLY A 99 19.76 -25.59 20.02
N SER A 100 20.64 -26.46 19.54
CA SER A 100 21.19 -27.51 20.38
C SER A 100 22.06 -26.81 21.43
N GLU A 101 21.53 -26.73 22.66
CA GLU A 101 22.26 -26.24 23.82
C GLU A 101 23.64 -26.91 23.90
N LYS A 102 24.69 -26.11 23.79
CA LYS A 102 26.06 -26.52 24.12
C LYS A 102 26.12 -26.84 25.62
N LYS A 103 26.19 -28.12 25.97
CA LYS A 103 26.72 -28.56 27.27
C LYS A 103 28.26 -28.59 27.19
N PRO A 104 29.00 -28.14 28.22
CA PRO A 104 30.43 -27.97 28.13
C PRO A 104 31.17 -29.31 28.20
N ALA A 105 32.37 -29.29 27.63
CA ALA A 105 33.29 -30.41 27.51
C ALA A 105 33.70 -31.00 28.88
N GLY A 106 33.65 -32.34 28.96
CA GLY A 106 34.30 -33.14 29.99
C GLY A 106 35.12 -34.23 29.30
N SER A 107 36.44 -34.15 29.47
CA SER A 107 37.47 -35.13 29.10
C SER A 107 37.17 -36.53 29.67
N VAL A 108 37.40 -37.61 28.89
CA VAL A 108 38.33 -38.74 29.17
C VAL A 108 38.45 -39.64 27.89
N SER A 109 39.68 -40.09 27.62
CA SER A 109 40.22 -40.90 26.50
C SER A 109 39.65 -42.35 26.34
N PRO A 110 39.99 -43.10 25.26
CA PRO A 110 39.26 -44.30 24.78
C PRO A 110 39.91 -45.65 25.17
N PRO A 111 39.29 -46.79 24.81
CA PRO A 111 40.10 -47.85 24.17
C PRO A 111 39.44 -48.52 22.95
N ALA A 112 40.31 -49.13 22.14
CA ALA A 112 40.05 -49.78 20.86
C ALA A 112 39.53 -51.23 20.98
N GLY A 113 38.79 -51.71 19.96
CA GLY A 113 38.58 -53.15 19.71
C GLY A 113 37.36 -53.55 18.84
N SER A 114 37.62 -53.83 17.55
CA SER A 114 36.96 -54.85 16.69
C SER A 114 35.62 -54.56 15.94
N PRO A 115 35.35 -55.26 14.79
CA PRO A 115 34.60 -54.71 13.65
C PRO A 115 33.17 -55.28 13.41
N ALA A 116 32.27 -54.42 12.92
CA ALA A 116 31.02 -54.65 12.14
C ALA A 116 29.89 -55.51 12.79
N PRO A 117 28.59 -55.18 12.62
CA PRO A 117 27.95 -54.97 11.32
C PRO A 117 27.12 -53.67 11.20
N SER A 118 26.94 -53.26 9.95
CA SER A 118 26.11 -52.17 9.46
C SER A 118 24.67 -52.24 10.01
N THR A 119 24.38 -51.46 11.04
CA THR A 119 23.01 -51.05 11.35
C THR A 119 22.65 -49.91 10.41
N THR A 120 21.97 -50.25 9.31
CA THR A 120 21.16 -49.31 8.54
C THR A 120 20.19 -48.63 9.50
N THR A 121 20.54 -47.42 9.94
CA THR A 121 19.56 -46.46 10.44
C THR A 121 18.47 -46.32 9.37
N PRO A 122 17.18 -46.46 9.71
CA PRO A 122 16.14 -46.19 8.74
C PRO A 122 16.26 -44.71 8.38
N SER A 123 16.69 -44.44 7.14
CA SER A 123 16.55 -43.12 6.54
C SER A 123 15.10 -42.73 6.75
N SER A 124 14.84 -41.75 7.62
CA SER A 124 13.54 -41.10 7.72
C SER A 124 13.09 -40.86 6.29
N SER A 125 12.00 -41.49 5.88
CA SER A 125 11.44 -41.35 4.55
C SER A 125 11.20 -39.86 4.31
N SER A 126 12.16 -39.19 3.68
CA SER A 126 12.06 -37.79 3.32
C SER A 126 10.86 -37.73 2.40
N ILE A 127 9.75 -37.21 2.92
CA ILE A 127 8.56 -36.91 2.13
C ILE A 127 9.10 -36.16 0.92
N ARG A 128 8.85 -36.66 -0.30
CA ARG A 128 9.41 -36.11 -1.54
C ARG A 128 8.72 -34.78 -1.84
N THR A 129 9.07 -33.76 -1.06
CA THR A 129 8.57 -32.39 -1.17
C THR A 129 9.30 -31.67 -2.30
N ALA A 130 8.61 -30.72 -2.93
CA ALA A 130 9.21 -29.83 -3.91
C ALA A 130 9.24 -28.39 -3.40
N CYS A 131 10.29 -27.67 -3.75
CA CYS A 131 10.44 -26.25 -3.49
C CYS A 131 10.12 -25.47 -4.76
N LEU A 132 9.15 -24.56 -4.70
CA LEU A 132 8.81 -23.65 -5.80
C LEU A 132 9.03 -22.21 -5.29
N PRO A 133 10.25 -21.65 -5.44
CA PRO A 133 10.56 -20.31 -4.95
C PRO A 133 9.77 -19.26 -5.75
N TYR A 134 9.32 -18.21 -5.07
CA TYR A 134 8.55 -17.13 -5.72
C TYR A 134 9.43 -16.08 -6.40
N SER A 135 10.71 -15.95 -6.01
CA SER A 135 11.64 -14.96 -6.57
C SER A 135 11.72 -14.97 -8.11
N PRO A 136 11.82 -16.13 -8.80
CA PRO A 136 11.82 -16.15 -10.27
C PRO A 136 10.52 -15.62 -10.90
N ALA A 137 9.36 -15.93 -10.32
CA ALA A 137 8.08 -15.40 -10.77
C ALA A 137 7.99 -13.89 -10.53
N PHE A 138 8.45 -13.42 -9.37
CA PHE A 138 8.52 -12.00 -9.04
C PHE A 138 9.43 -11.21 -10.00
N ASN A 139 10.57 -11.77 -10.39
CA ASN A 139 11.46 -11.14 -11.37
C ASN A 139 10.81 -10.99 -12.75
N VAL A 140 10.01 -11.98 -13.18
CA VAL A 140 9.25 -11.87 -14.44
C VAL A 140 8.12 -10.85 -14.33
N LEU A 141 7.46 -10.75 -13.17
CA LEU A 141 6.50 -9.67 -12.90
C LEU A 141 7.15 -8.29 -12.98
N LEU A 142 8.35 -8.12 -12.43
CA LEU A 142 9.14 -6.88 -12.57
C LEU A 142 9.50 -6.58 -14.03
N GLN A 143 9.89 -7.60 -14.81
CA GLN A 143 10.15 -7.44 -16.25
C GLN A 143 8.89 -7.00 -17.00
N CYS A 144 7.73 -7.57 -16.65
CA CYS A 144 6.44 -7.16 -17.19
C CYS A 144 6.20 -5.67 -16.94
N LEU A 145 6.33 -5.20 -15.70
CA LEU A 145 6.11 -3.78 -15.36
C LEU A 145 7.01 -2.81 -16.17
N LYS A 146 8.23 -3.22 -16.51
CA LYS A 146 9.19 -2.39 -17.26
C LYS A 146 8.98 -2.40 -18.78
N MET A 147 8.63 -3.57 -19.32
CA MET A 147 8.71 -3.84 -20.77
C MET A 147 7.35 -4.06 -21.45
N GLU A 148 6.28 -4.27 -20.69
CA GLU A 148 4.98 -4.61 -21.25
C GLU A 148 4.42 -3.49 -22.14
N THR A 149 3.79 -3.90 -23.24
CA THR A 149 3.14 -3.01 -24.20
C THR A 149 1.64 -3.23 -24.26
N ASP A 150 1.11 -4.32 -23.72
CA ASP A 150 -0.32 -4.61 -23.72
C ASP A 150 -0.98 -4.15 -22.42
N TRP A 151 -1.93 -3.22 -22.52
CA TRP A 151 -2.63 -2.68 -21.35
C TRP A 151 -3.40 -3.75 -20.57
N LYS A 152 -3.99 -4.76 -21.24
CA LYS A 152 -4.77 -5.79 -20.55
C LYS A 152 -3.87 -6.63 -19.65
N VAL A 153 -2.67 -6.97 -20.12
CA VAL A 153 -1.67 -7.69 -19.33
C VAL A 153 -1.23 -6.86 -18.13
N LEU A 154 -0.86 -5.60 -18.38
CA LEU A 154 -0.37 -4.70 -17.34
C LEU A 154 -1.43 -4.45 -16.26
N LYS A 155 -2.68 -4.20 -16.67
CA LYS A 155 -3.82 -4.00 -15.78
C LYS A 155 -4.06 -5.22 -14.89
N LEU A 156 -4.10 -6.43 -15.47
CA LEU A 156 -4.26 -7.68 -14.71
C LEU A 156 -3.17 -7.82 -13.64
N VAL A 157 -1.91 -7.59 -14.04
CA VAL A 157 -0.77 -7.70 -13.14
C VAL A 157 -0.88 -6.70 -12.00
N LEU A 158 -1.13 -5.42 -12.27
CA LEU A 158 -1.27 -4.39 -11.24
C LEU A 158 -2.42 -4.67 -10.28
N GLU A 159 -3.60 -5.01 -10.80
CA GLU A 159 -4.78 -5.32 -9.98
C GLU A 159 -4.51 -6.50 -9.06
N LYS A 160 -4.06 -7.66 -9.58
CA LYS A 160 -3.82 -8.85 -8.77
C LYS A 160 -2.58 -8.75 -7.88
N MET A 161 -1.59 -7.94 -8.25
CA MET A 161 -0.41 -7.69 -7.43
C MET A 161 -0.76 -6.98 -6.13
N SER A 162 -1.71 -6.02 -6.15
CA SER A 162 -2.18 -5.35 -4.93
C SER A 162 -2.73 -6.34 -3.89
N TRP A 163 -3.40 -7.41 -4.33
CA TRP A 163 -3.88 -8.50 -3.48
C TRP A 163 -2.76 -9.45 -3.06
N THR A 164 -1.85 -9.77 -3.97
CA THR A 164 -0.74 -10.70 -3.70
C THR A 164 0.19 -10.13 -2.62
N LEU A 165 0.42 -8.81 -2.64
CA LEU A 165 1.22 -8.10 -1.63
C LEU A 165 0.61 -8.17 -0.21
N GLN A 166 -0.66 -8.55 -0.04
CA GLN A 166 -1.22 -8.75 1.30
C GLN A 166 -0.67 -10.02 1.97
N TYR A 167 -0.21 -11.00 1.17
CA TYR A 167 0.34 -12.27 1.64
C TYR A 167 1.84 -12.16 1.85
N LYS A 168 2.24 -11.44 2.91
CA LYS A 168 3.66 -11.15 3.23
C LYS A 168 4.56 -12.38 3.23
N VAL A 169 4.07 -13.52 3.74
CA VAL A 169 4.84 -14.77 3.78
C VAL A 169 5.32 -15.16 2.39
N LEU A 170 4.50 -15.07 1.35
CA LEU A 170 4.90 -15.46 -0.02
C LEU A 170 6.11 -14.66 -0.53
N LEU A 171 6.09 -13.34 -0.31
CA LEU A 171 7.13 -12.44 -0.79
C LEU A 171 8.37 -12.42 0.10
N LEU A 172 8.21 -12.64 1.41
CA LEU A 172 9.32 -12.63 2.37
C LEU A 172 10.04 -13.98 2.48
N SER A 173 9.38 -15.09 2.11
CA SER A 173 10.01 -16.41 2.11
C SER A 173 11.09 -16.55 1.05
N SER A 174 10.95 -15.84 -0.07
CA SER A 174 11.87 -15.89 -1.20
C SER A 174 12.50 -14.51 -1.40
N PRO A 175 13.76 -14.39 -1.86
CA PRO A 175 14.44 -13.10 -2.02
C PRO A 175 13.80 -12.27 -3.15
N CYS A 176 12.69 -11.58 -2.83
CA CYS A 176 11.96 -10.69 -3.71
C CYS A 176 12.40 -9.24 -3.43
N SER A 177 12.92 -8.55 -4.44
CA SER A 177 13.40 -7.17 -4.28
C SER A 177 12.24 -6.17 -4.28
N ILE A 178 11.67 -5.90 -3.11
CA ILE A 178 10.56 -4.93 -2.94
C ILE A 178 11.00 -3.50 -3.29
N ASP A 179 12.26 -3.13 -3.05
CA ASP A 179 12.80 -1.83 -3.47
C ASP A 179 12.73 -1.62 -4.98
N GLN A 180 13.08 -2.65 -5.77
CA GLN A 180 13.00 -2.57 -7.23
C GLN A 180 11.56 -2.46 -7.70
N LEU A 181 10.63 -3.13 -7.03
CA LEU A 181 9.20 -2.98 -7.32
C LEU A 181 8.75 -1.55 -7.08
N CYS A 182 9.07 -0.99 -5.91
CA CYS A 182 8.74 0.39 -5.56
C CYS A 182 9.29 1.38 -6.59
N SER A 183 10.59 1.31 -6.89
CA SER A 183 11.23 2.19 -7.87
C SER A 183 10.63 2.04 -9.28
N THR A 184 10.32 0.81 -9.71
CA THR A 184 9.68 0.56 -11.01
C THR A 184 8.30 1.22 -11.06
N LEU A 185 7.47 1.04 -10.03
CA LEU A 185 6.13 1.63 -9.99
C LEU A 185 6.17 3.16 -9.89
N CYS A 186 7.08 3.72 -9.09
CA CYS A 186 7.31 5.18 -9.04
C CYS A 186 7.70 5.72 -10.41
N SER A 187 8.62 5.04 -11.11
CA SER A 187 9.01 5.43 -12.47
C SER A 187 7.81 5.41 -13.44
N MET A 188 6.95 4.39 -13.38
CA MET A 188 5.74 4.28 -14.21
C MET A 188 4.74 5.41 -13.96
N VAL A 189 4.55 5.84 -12.71
CA VAL A 189 3.66 6.96 -12.38
C VAL A 189 4.22 8.27 -12.93
N THR A 190 5.54 8.47 -12.88
CA THR A 190 6.21 9.69 -13.37
C THR A 190 6.42 9.73 -14.88
N ASP A 191 6.44 8.57 -15.56
CA ASP A 191 6.64 8.45 -16.99
C ASP A 191 5.50 9.15 -17.76
N ARG A 192 5.87 10.11 -18.59
CA ARG A 192 4.93 10.91 -19.40
C ARG A 192 4.52 10.19 -20.68
N LEU A 193 5.32 9.25 -21.16
CA LEU A 193 5.15 8.54 -22.43
C LEU A 193 4.53 7.15 -22.26
N ILE A 194 4.22 6.75 -21.02
CA ILE A 194 3.69 5.42 -20.72
C ILE A 194 2.37 5.12 -21.45
N SER A 195 1.49 6.12 -21.60
CA SER A 195 0.23 5.95 -22.32
C SER A 195 0.41 5.74 -23.82
N GLU A 196 1.45 6.33 -24.42
CA GLU A 196 1.74 6.19 -25.86
C GLU A 196 2.40 4.84 -26.20
N ARG A 197 3.14 4.26 -25.25
CA ARG A 197 3.78 2.95 -25.40
C ARG A 197 2.78 1.79 -25.33
N LEU A 198 1.65 2.00 -24.67
CA LEU A 198 0.64 0.97 -24.42
C LEU A 198 -0.29 0.81 -25.63
N LYS A 199 -0.63 -0.45 -25.92
CA LYS A 199 -1.52 -0.87 -26.99
C LYS A 199 -2.75 -1.55 -26.41
N LYS A 200 -3.81 -1.64 -27.23
CA LYS A 200 -5.11 -2.24 -26.86
C LYS A 200 -5.75 -1.57 -25.65
N THR A 201 -5.59 -0.26 -25.57
CA THR A 201 -6.16 0.60 -24.55
C THR A 201 -7.63 0.91 -24.88
N PRO A 202 -8.49 1.13 -23.88
CA PRO A 202 -9.85 1.62 -24.10
C PRO A 202 -9.89 3.00 -24.77
N ASP A 203 -11.05 3.38 -25.28
CA ASP A 203 -11.27 4.74 -25.81
C ASP A 203 -11.10 5.78 -24.69
N GLY A 204 -10.40 6.87 -24.99
CA GLY A 204 -10.11 7.93 -24.02
C GLY A 204 -9.05 7.57 -22.97
N PHE A 205 -8.29 6.49 -23.17
CA PHE A 205 -7.22 6.08 -22.25
C PHE A 205 -6.16 7.17 -22.07
N SER A 206 -5.82 7.42 -20.82
CA SER A 206 -4.91 8.47 -20.41
C SER A 206 -3.88 7.93 -19.42
N ARG A 207 -2.81 8.73 -19.20
CA ARG A 207 -1.84 8.47 -18.12
C ARG A 207 -2.51 8.30 -16.75
N THR A 208 -3.63 8.99 -16.51
CA THR A 208 -4.36 8.91 -15.24
C THR A 208 -4.89 7.50 -14.98
N ASP A 209 -5.27 6.75 -16.02
CA ASP A 209 -5.77 5.38 -15.88
C ASP A 209 -4.67 4.41 -15.44
N VAL A 210 -3.44 4.62 -15.93
CA VAL A 210 -2.25 3.90 -15.44
C VAL A 210 -1.99 4.24 -13.98
N GLN A 211 -2.04 5.52 -13.61
CA GLN A 211 -1.83 5.96 -12.23
C GLN A 211 -2.85 5.34 -11.28
N LEU A 212 -4.15 5.32 -11.66
CA LEU A 212 -5.22 4.68 -10.87
C LEU A 212 -4.99 3.18 -10.66
N ALA A 213 -4.35 2.49 -11.61
CA ALA A 213 -4.00 1.07 -11.47
C ALA A 213 -2.76 0.85 -10.59
N VAL A 214 -1.78 1.77 -10.62
CA VAL A 214 -0.52 1.66 -9.86
C VAL A 214 -0.67 2.06 -8.40
N VAL A 215 -1.46 3.10 -8.08
CA VAL A 215 -1.58 3.63 -6.72
C VAL A 215 -1.99 2.56 -5.69
N PRO A 216 -2.96 1.66 -5.93
CA PRO A 216 -3.27 0.57 -4.99
C PRO A 216 -2.08 -0.34 -4.67
N VAL A 217 -1.20 -0.58 -5.64
CA VAL A 217 0.01 -1.39 -5.45
C VAL A 217 1.02 -0.61 -4.58
N LEU A 218 1.21 0.68 -4.85
CA LEU A 218 2.03 1.56 -4.01
C LEU A 218 1.51 1.62 -2.56
N THR A 219 0.19 1.70 -2.37
CA THR A 219 -0.44 1.63 -1.04
C THR A 219 -0.12 0.31 -0.35
N ALA A 220 -0.22 -0.83 -1.03
CA ALA A 220 0.12 -2.12 -0.43
C ALA A 220 1.61 -2.21 -0.04
N ILE A 221 2.50 -1.60 -0.83
CA ILE A 221 3.95 -1.52 -0.56
C ILE A 221 4.26 -0.74 0.73
N THR A 222 3.43 0.22 1.14
CA THR A 222 3.63 0.95 2.42
C THR A 222 3.70 0.01 3.63
N SER A 223 3.00 -1.14 3.58
CA SER A 223 3.06 -2.15 4.64
C SER A 223 4.41 -2.89 4.73
N TYR A 224 5.28 -2.73 3.72
CA TYR A 224 6.63 -3.26 3.65
C TYR A 224 7.70 -2.19 3.96
N HIS A 225 7.34 -1.08 4.60
CA HIS A 225 8.27 0.02 4.90
C HIS A 225 9.59 -0.43 5.53
N ASN A 226 9.58 -1.42 6.44
CA ASN A 226 10.79 -1.95 7.08
C ASN A 226 11.78 -2.64 6.10
N TYR A 227 11.32 -3.04 4.93
CA TYR A 227 12.12 -3.65 3.86
C TYR A 227 12.47 -2.65 2.76
N LEU A 228 12.07 -1.39 2.90
CA LEU A 228 12.38 -0.32 1.95
C LEU A 228 13.51 0.54 2.48
N GLU A 229 14.45 0.88 1.60
CA GLU A 229 15.46 1.88 1.93
C GLU A 229 14.82 3.25 2.17
N GLN A 230 15.41 4.06 3.05
CA GLN A 230 14.89 5.39 3.39
C GLN A 230 14.76 6.31 2.16
N ALA A 231 15.66 6.17 1.18
CA ALA A 231 15.56 6.88 -0.10
C ALA A 231 14.32 6.47 -0.90
N ARG A 232 13.96 5.18 -0.89
CA ARG A 232 12.79 4.63 -1.58
C ARG A 232 11.50 4.99 -0.88
N GLN A 233 11.48 4.98 0.44
CA GLN A 233 10.33 5.50 1.22
C GLN A 233 10.04 6.97 0.88
N ARG A 234 11.09 7.81 0.75
CA ARG A 234 10.93 9.21 0.33
C ARG A 234 10.41 9.32 -1.11
N GLU A 235 10.98 8.56 -2.04
CA GLU A 235 10.54 8.51 -3.45
C GLU A 235 9.06 8.10 -3.55
N LEU A 236 8.64 7.11 -2.77
CA LEU A 236 7.25 6.64 -2.69
C LEU A 236 6.29 7.76 -2.28
N VAL A 237 6.61 8.48 -1.19
CA VAL A 237 5.76 9.59 -0.72
C VAL A 237 5.72 10.72 -1.74
N GLN A 238 6.85 11.09 -2.33
CA GLN A 238 6.91 12.12 -3.38
C GLN A 238 6.14 11.73 -4.65
N CYS A 239 6.12 10.43 -4.98
CA CYS A 239 5.34 9.90 -6.08
C CYS A 239 3.83 10.03 -5.81
N LEU A 240 3.38 9.71 -4.58
CA LEU A 240 1.98 9.88 -4.16
C LEU A 240 1.58 11.36 -4.10
N GLU A 241 2.49 12.23 -3.65
CA GLU A 241 2.33 13.68 -3.66
C GLU A 241 2.10 14.23 -5.08
N ALA A 242 2.88 13.79 -6.06
CA ALA A 242 2.70 14.17 -7.47
C ALA A 242 1.36 13.69 -8.03
N GLY A 243 0.83 12.59 -7.50
CA GLY A 243 -0.50 12.05 -7.84
C GLY A 243 -1.68 12.94 -7.41
N LEU A 244 -1.48 13.85 -6.44
CA LEU A 244 -2.54 14.75 -5.95
C LEU A 244 -3.05 15.74 -7.00
N ILE A 245 -2.28 15.99 -8.06
CA ILE A 245 -2.63 16.93 -9.15
C ILE A 245 -3.62 16.26 -10.14
N TYR A 246 -3.65 14.93 -10.19
CA TYR A 246 -4.41 14.16 -11.18
C TYR A 246 -5.71 13.59 -10.58
N ARG A 247 -6.54 12.93 -11.41
CA ARG A 247 -7.83 12.35 -10.95
C ARG A 247 -7.67 11.19 -9.94
N CYS A 248 -6.45 10.77 -9.63
CA CYS A 248 -6.14 9.76 -8.62
C CYS A 248 -5.91 10.34 -7.20
N ALA A 249 -6.09 11.65 -7.01
CA ALA A 249 -5.89 12.34 -5.73
C ALA A 249 -6.59 11.64 -4.54
N LYS A 250 -7.82 11.16 -4.74
CA LYS A 250 -8.58 10.41 -3.72
C LYS A 250 -7.78 9.22 -3.17
N GLN A 251 -7.25 8.39 -4.05
CA GLN A 251 -6.51 7.18 -3.67
C GLN A 251 -5.13 7.54 -3.09
N CYS A 252 -4.48 8.58 -3.63
CA CYS A 252 -3.21 9.06 -3.13
C CYS A 252 -3.33 9.57 -1.69
N VAL A 253 -4.41 10.25 -1.34
CA VAL A 253 -4.64 10.74 0.03
C VAL A 253 -4.81 9.59 1.01
N VAL A 254 -5.58 8.55 0.64
CA VAL A 254 -5.68 7.32 1.45
C VAL A 254 -4.31 6.66 1.62
N ALA A 255 -3.52 6.59 0.56
CA ALA A 255 -2.16 6.06 0.61
C ALA A 255 -1.23 6.91 1.50
N LEU A 256 -1.34 8.24 1.44
CA LEU A 256 -0.60 9.18 2.29
C LEU A 256 -1.01 9.05 3.77
N THR A 257 -2.29 8.78 4.07
CA THR A 257 -2.74 8.45 5.42
C THR A 257 -2.02 7.20 5.94
N MET A 258 -1.93 6.14 5.13
CA MET A 258 -1.16 4.95 5.50
C MET A 258 0.33 5.26 5.69
N CYS A 259 0.94 6.06 4.80
CA CYS A 259 2.33 6.51 4.96
C CYS A 259 2.56 7.29 6.26
N THR A 260 1.58 8.10 6.67
CA THR A 260 1.62 8.92 7.90
C THR A 260 1.71 8.04 9.15
N VAL A 261 1.05 6.89 9.14
CA VAL A 261 1.06 5.93 10.26
C VAL A 261 2.29 5.03 10.21
N GLU A 262 2.64 4.50 9.03
CA GLU A 262 3.66 3.46 8.87
C GLU A 262 5.10 4.03 8.78
N MET A 263 5.27 5.27 8.30
CA MET A 263 6.59 5.88 8.04
C MET A 263 6.70 7.30 8.65
N PRO A 264 6.55 7.45 9.98
CA PRO A 264 6.53 8.75 10.63
C PRO A 264 7.82 9.56 10.39
N ASP A 265 8.99 8.92 10.41
CA ASP A 265 10.30 9.59 10.29
C ASP A 265 10.50 10.32 8.96
N ILE A 266 9.97 9.75 7.87
CA ILE A 266 9.97 10.37 6.55
C ILE A 266 8.89 11.44 6.46
N MET A 267 7.70 11.12 7.00
CA MET A 267 6.54 11.99 6.93
C MET A 267 6.74 13.31 7.68
N VAL A 268 7.38 13.33 8.85
CA VAL A 268 7.71 14.58 9.58
C VAL A 268 8.36 15.63 8.66
N LYS A 269 9.22 15.19 7.73
CA LYS A 269 9.99 16.07 6.83
C LYS A 269 9.19 16.51 5.60
N LEU A 270 8.28 15.68 5.11
CA LEU A 270 7.51 15.94 3.88
C LEU A 270 6.13 16.55 4.14
N LEU A 271 5.58 16.30 5.32
CA LEU A 271 4.23 16.68 5.71
C LEU A 271 3.95 18.19 5.61
N PRO A 272 4.86 19.12 5.98
CA PRO A 272 4.60 20.55 5.81
C PRO A 272 4.29 20.94 4.36
N ALA A 273 5.05 20.43 3.38
CA ALA A 273 4.82 20.67 1.97
C ALA A 273 3.55 19.98 1.45
N LEU A 274 3.28 18.76 1.95
CA LEU A 274 2.06 18.02 1.62
C LEU A 274 0.80 18.76 2.06
N ILE A 275 0.78 19.30 3.29
CA ILE A 275 -0.36 20.06 3.81
C ILE A 275 -0.67 21.25 2.91
N VAL A 276 0.35 22.00 2.47
CA VAL A 276 0.15 23.12 1.53
C VAL A 276 -0.45 22.62 0.22
N LYS A 277 0.04 21.52 -0.36
CA LYS A 277 -0.55 20.96 -1.59
C LYS A 277 -1.98 20.48 -1.42
N LEU A 278 -2.33 19.90 -0.28
CA LEU A 278 -3.70 19.47 0.01
C LEU A 278 -4.69 20.64 0.07
N THR A 279 -4.25 21.86 0.42
CA THR A 279 -5.12 23.07 0.39
C THR A 279 -5.61 23.43 -1.01
N HIS A 280 -4.88 23.07 -2.06
CA HIS A 280 -5.26 23.36 -3.45
C HIS A 280 -6.30 22.38 -4.01
N ILE A 281 -6.61 21.29 -3.29
CA ILE A 281 -7.62 20.32 -3.69
C ILE A 281 -9.00 20.89 -3.36
N SER A 282 -9.89 20.91 -4.36
CA SER A 282 -11.25 21.39 -4.17
C SER A 282 -12.04 20.51 -3.20
N ALA A 283 -12.77 21.16 -2.31
CA ALA A 283 -13.64 20.49 -1.35
C ALA A 283 -14.88 19.91 -2.06
N THR A 284 -14.77 18.65 -2.47
CA THR A 284 -15.84 17.88 -3.10
C THR A 284 -16.32 16.74 -2.19
N VAL A 285 -17.53 16.24 -2.43
CA VAL A 285 -18.13 15.14 -1.64
C VAL A 285 -17.25 13.88 -1.70
N ALA A 286 -16.67 13.58 -2.86
CA ALA A 286 -15.81 12.41 -3.05
C ALA A 286 -14.48 12.50 -2.26
N MET A 287 -13.98 13.71 -2.02
CA MET A 287 -12.73 13.96 -1.29
C MET A 287 -12.95 14.17 0.22
N ALA A 288 -14.17 14.41 0.67
CA ALA A 288 -14.46 14.72 2.07
C ALA A 288 -14.00 13.62 3.04
N SER A 289 -14.40 12.37 2.78
CA SER A 289 -14.02 11.22 3.63
C SER A 289 -12.49 11.04 3.74
N PRO A 290 -11.73 10.89 2.64
CA PRO A 290 -10.28 10.67 2.74
C PRO A 290 -9.53 11.88 3.32
N MET A 291 -9.96 13.12 3.04
CA MET A 291 -9.34 14.31 3.63
C MET A 291 -9.53 14.39 5.14
N LEU A 292 -10.76 14.20 5.61
CA LEU A 292 -11.05 14.26 7.04
C LEU A 292 -10.42 13.09 7.80
N GLU A 293 -10.35 11.91 7.19
CA GLU A 293 -9.66 10.76 7.76
C GLU A 293 -8.14 11.00 7.88
N PHE A 294 -7.52 11.57 6.84
CA PHE A 294 -6.13 11.98 6.86
C PHE A 294 -5.86 12.99 8.00
N LEU A 295 -6.64 14.07 8.08
CA LEU A 295 -6.50 15.07 9.13
C LEU A 295 -6.76 14.48 10.52
N SER A 296 -7.74 13.57 10.65
CA SER A 296 -8.07 12.89 11.91
C SER A 296 -6.92 12.02 12.40
N THR A 297 -6.27 11.34 11.47
CA THR A 297 -5.08 10.53 11.76
C THR A 297 -3.91 11.41 12.16
N LEU A 298 -3.71 12.53 11.46
CA LEU A 298 -2.66 13.48 11.77
C LEU A 298 -2.79 14.05 13.19
N VAL A 299 -3.99 14.47 13.60
CA VAL A 299 -4.26 15.02 14.96
C VAL A 299 -3.87 14.05 16.06
N ARG A 300 -4.08 12.76 15.83
CA ARG A 300 -3.77 11.67 16.77
C ARG A 300 -2.26 11.39 16.90
N LEU A 301 -1.43 12.01 16.06
CA LEU A 301 0.03 11.79 16.02
C LEU A 301 0.78 13.11 16.28
N PRO A 302 0.88 13.56 17.55
CA PRO A 302 1.41 14.88 17.91
C PRO A 302 2.87 15.14 17.50
N HIS A 303 3.69 14.10 17.45
CA HIS A 303 5.09 14.21 17.05
C HIS A 303 5.25 14.62 15.57
N LEU A 304 4.24 14.40 14.72
CA LEU A 304 4.30 14.73 13.29
C LEU A 304 4.10 16.22 13.00
N TYR A 305 3.30 16.90 13.81
CA TYR A 305 3.00 18.33 13.65
C TYR A 305 3.66 19.22 14.71
N ALA A 306 4.55 18.65 15.54
CA ALA A 306 5.32 19.41 16.54
C ALA A 306 6.21 20.50 15.93
N TYR A 307 6.66 20.31 14.69
CA TYR A 307 7.56 21.22 13.95
C TYR A 307 6.83 22.12 12.93
N PHE A 308 5.50 22.14 12.94
CA PHE A 308 4.76 23.00 12.03
C PHE A 308 4.93 24.48 12.41
N VAL A 309 5.06 25.34 11.40
CA VAL A 309 4.96 26.78 11.58
C VAL A 309 3.51 27.24 11.48
N ALA A 310 3.24 28.48 11.89
CA ALA A 310 1.89 29.05 11.93
C ALA A 310 1.12 28.87 10.61
N GLU A 311 1.79 29.00 9.45
CA GLU A 311 1.18 28.83 8.14
C GLU A 311 0.60 27.43 7.91
N GLN A 312 1.29 26.36 8.32
CA GLN A 312 0.76 25.00 8.12
C GLN A 312 -0.47 24.74 8.98
N TYR A 313 -0.53 25.32 10.19
CA TYR A 313 -1.74 25.22 11.01
C TYR A 313 -2.92 25.95 10.35
N VAL A 314 -2.70 27.13 9.76
CA VAL A 314 -3.72 27.84 8.97
C VAL A 314 -4.14 26.98 7.76
N SER A 315 -3.21 26.34 7.07
CA SER A 315 -3.52 25.42 5.97
C SER A 315 -4.38 24.24 6.41
N VAL A 316 -4.11 23.64 7.58
CA VAL A 316 -4.95 22.56 8.12
C VAL A 316 -6.40 23.02 8.34
N PHE A 317 -6.60 24.22 8.89
CA PHE A 317 -7.94 24.80 9.04
C PHE A 317 -8.59 25.15 7.71
N ALA A 318 -7.82 25.66 6.75
CA ALA A 318 -8.32 25.97 5.42
C ALA A 318 -8.82 24.72 4.69
N ILE A 319 -8.21 23.55 4.93
CA ILE A 319 -8.67 22.27 4.38
C ILE A 319 -9.96 21.80 5.07
N SER A 320 -10.07 21.92 6.41
CA SER A 320 -11.22 21.38 7.15
C SER A 320 -12.49 22.23 7.02
N LEU A 321 -12.34 23.55 6.92
CA LEU A 321 -13.43 24.51 6.97
C LEU A 321 -14.50 24.31 5.87
N PRO A 322 -14.17 24.09 4.59
CA PRO A 322 -15.19 23.85 3.57
C PRO A 322 -16.12 22.67 3.88
N TYR A 323 -15.61 21.64 4.58
CA TYR A 323 -16.36 20.43 4.93
C TYR A 323 -17.33 20.61 6.11
N THR A 324 -17.35 21.78 6.77
CA THR A 324 -18.32 22.07 7.84
C THR A 324 -19.65 22.60 7.31
N ASN A 325 -19.80 22.81 5.99
CA ASN A 325 -21.00 23.41 5.43
C ASN A 325 -22.15 22.39 5.31
N PRO A 326 -23.26 22.55 6.06
CA PRO A 326 -24.39 21.61 6.07
C PRO A 326 -25.17 21.58 4.77
N SER A 327 -25.11 22.63 3.95
CA SER A 327 -25.82 22.68 2.66
C SER A 327 -25.12 21.84 1.57
N LYS A 328 -23.80 21.67 1.68
CA LYS A 328 -22.98 20.98 0.66
C LYS A 328 -22.66 19.52 1.01
N PHE A 329 -22.70 19.15 2.28
CA PHE A 329 -22.24 17.85 2.76
C PHE A 329 -23.23 17.20 3.70
N ASN A 330 -23.23 15.85 3.72
CA ASN A 330 -24.14 15.07 4.55
C ASN A 330 -23.83 15.27 6.06
N GLN A 331 -24.83 15.06 6.93
CA GLN A 331 -24.72 15.25 8.37
C GLN A 331 -23.55 14.49 9.01
N TYR A 332 -23.18 13.32 8.46
CA TYR A 332 -22.00 12.57 8.90
C TYR A 332 -20.68 13.35 8.69
N ILE A 333 -20.46 13.91 7.50
CA ILE A 333 -19.24 14.69 7.18
C ILE A 333 -19.20 15.96 8.03
N VAL A 334 -20.36 16.60 8.16
CA VAL A 334 -20.53 17.87 8.87
C VAL A 334 -20.50 17.70 10.39
N SER A 335 -20.76 16.52 10.94
CA SER A 335 -20.55 16.24 12.37
C SER A 335 -19.11 15.86 12.69
N LEU A 336 -18.43 15.18 11.76
CA LEU A 336 -17.01 14.83 11.91
C LEU A 336 -16.11 16.07 11.87
N SER A 337 -16.38 17.03 10.97
CA SER A 337 -15.51 18.19 10.75
C SER A 337 -15.41 19.16 11.95
N PRO A 338 -16.49 19.54 12.66
CA PRO A 338 -16.42 20.38 13.86
C PRO A 338 -15.76 19.69 15.05
N GLY A 339 -16.02 18.39 15.25
CA GLY A 339 -15.32 17.60 16.28
C GLY A 339 -13.82 17.53 16.01
N LEU A 340 -13.45 17.35 14.74
CA LEU A 340 -12.07 17.39 14.27
C LEU A 340 -11.44 18.79 14.46
N THR A 341 -12.17 19.85 14.08
CA THR A 341 -11.72 21.24 14.20
C THR A 341 -11.55 21.66 15.66
N SER A 342 -12.43 21.20 16.55
CA SER A 342 -12.33 21.40 18.01
C SER A 342 -11.13 20.64 18.58
N THR A 343 -10.96 19.37 18.22
CA THR A 343 -9.81 18.56 18.67
C THR A 343 -8.50 19.12 18.14
N LEU A 344 -8.48 19.61 16.89
CA LEU A 344 -7.38 20.39 16.31
C LEU A 344 -7.12 21.64 17.14
N CYS A 345 -8.11 22.52 17.35
CA CYS A 345 -7.96 23.73 18.15
C CYS A 345 -7.42 23.45 19.57
N VAL A 346 -7.90 22.40 20.24
CA VAL A 346 -7.44 22.01 21.59
C VAL A 346 -6.01 21.45 21.56
N SER A 347 -5.69 20.63 20.56
CA SER A 347 -4.33 20.07 20.42
C SER A 347 -3.32 21.17 20.07
N LEU A 348 -3.74 22.15 19.25
CA LEU A 348 -2.94 23.30 18.84
C LEU A 348 -2.77 24.34 19.96
N SER A 349 -3.82 24.56 20.76
CA SER A 349 -3.75 25.48 21.91
C SER A 349 -2.86 24.95 23.04
N ARG A 350 -2.73 23.63 23.21
CA ARG A 350 -1.75 23.02 24.14
C ARG A 350 -0.30 23.20 23.70
N PHE A 351 -0.03 23.21 22.38
CA PHE A 351 1.33 23.26 21.85
C PHE A 351 1.83 24.69 21.59
N ASN A 352 0.93 25.68 21.45
CA ASN A 352 1.34 27.06 21.23
C ASN A 352 0.36 28.07 21.86
N GLN A 353 0.66 28.51 23.09
CA GLN A 353 -0.01 29.65 23.74
C GLN A 353 0.12 30.95 22.90
N TYR A 354 1.03 30.99 21.92
CA TYR A 354 1.32 32.16 21.10
C TYR A 354 0.50 32.28 19.80
N ILE A 355 -0.09 31.19 19.27
CA ILE A 355 -0.79 31.22 17.96
C ILE A 355 -2.22 31.77 18.08
N VAL A 356 -2.89 31.55 19.21
CA VAL A 356 -4.23 32.11 19.48
C VAL A 356 -4.18 33.64 19.55
N SER A 357 -3.03 34.23 19.91
CA SER A 357 -2.84 35.67 19.99
C SER A 357 -2.39 36.35 18.68
N LEU A 358 -1.90 35.63 17.67
CA LEU A 358 -1.14 36.27 16.58
C LEU A 358 -1.69 36.15 15.14
N SER A 359 -2.73 35.36 14.85
CA SER A 359 -3.16 35.21 13.45
C SER A 359 -4.56 35.80 13.17
N PRO A 360 -4.66 36.90 12.40
CA PRO A 360 -5.92 37.37 11.80
C PRO A 360 -6.67 36.29 11.00
N GLY A 361 -5.96 35.24 10.56
CA GLY A 361 -6.53 34.08 9.87
C GLY A 361 -7.45 33.21 10.73
N LEU A 362 -7.24 33.13 12.05
CA LEU A 362 -8.13 32.36 12.93
C LEU A 362 -9.49 33.06 13.10
N THR A 363 -9.49 34.39 13.20
CA THR A 363 -10.71 35.23 13.14
C THR A 363 -11.42 35.10 11.80
N SER A 364 -10.70 35.02 10.68
CA SER A 364 -11.30 34.71 9.36
C SER A 364 -11.91 33.30 9.33
N THR A 365 -11.31 32.32 10.02
CA THR A 365 -11.84 30.96 10.13
C THR A 365 -13.11 30.90 10.98
N LEU A 366 -13.15 31.64 12.09
CA LEU A 366 -14.35 31.80 12.93
C LEU A 366 -15.46 32.55 12.17
N CYS A 367 -15.10 33.58 11.41
CA CYS A 367 -16.01 34.24 10.47
C CYS A 367 -16.47 33.29 9.36
N GLY A 368 -15.61 32.41 8.85
CA GLY A 368 -15.95 31.41 7.84
C GLY A 368 -16.90 30.34 8.36
N LEU A 369 -16.74 29.89 9.61
CA LEU A 369 -17.71 29.03 10.30
C LEU A 369 -19.06 29.76 10.44
N ARG A 370 -19.03 31.04 10.83
CA ARG A 370 -20.22 31.88 10.94
C ARG A 370 -20.89 32.10 9.57
N SER A 371 -20.14 32.32 8.50
CA SER A 371 -20.65 32.44 7.13
C SER A 371 -21.14 31.11 6.54
N ASN A 372 -20.50 29.98 6.86
CA ASN A 372 -20.94 28.65 6.46
C ASN A 372 -22.21 28.20 7.19
N ALA A 373 -22.43 28.69 8.41
CA ALA A 373 -23.64 28.45 9.19
C ALA A 373 -24.80 29.40 8.83
N LEU A 374 -24.52 30.58 8.24
CA LEU A 374 -25.50 31.67 8.06
C LEU A 374 -25.93 31.95 6.60
N MET A 375 -25.70 31.04 5.64
CA MET A 375 -26.34 31.14 4.32
C MET A 375 -27.69 30.42 4.32
N PRO A 376 -28.75 31.06 3.79
CA PRO A 376 -29.82 31.65 4.57
C PRO A 376 -30.84 30.60 5.00
N PHE A 377 -30.99 30.41 6.30
CA PHE A 377 -32.30 30.15 6.85
C PHE A 377 -32.88 31.53 7.18
N ASP A 378 -33.97 31.86 6.49
CA ASP A 378 -34.86 32.94 6.91
C ASP A 378 -35.38 32.55 8.29
N ASP A 379 -34.79 33.08 9.35
CA ASP A 379 -35.42 33.16 10.66
C ASP A 379 -34.77 34.28 11.46
N THR A 380 -35.50 35.38 11.55
CA THR A 380 -35.41 36.39 12.59
C THR A 380 -35.27 35.75 13.97
N GLN A 381 -34.05 35.75 14.54
CA GLN A 381 -33.90 35.89 16.00
C GLN A 381 -32.46 36.23 16.42
N ASP A 382 -32.38 37.32 17.18
CA ASP A 382 -31.21 37.90 17.81
C ASP A 382 -30.39 36.89 18.63
N THR A 383 -29.17 36.61 18.20
CA THR A 383 -28.07 36.22 19.09
C THR A 383 -26.77 36.88 18.65
N GLN A 384 -26.68 38.20 18.85
CA GLN A 384 -25.40 38.87 18.93
C GLN A 384 -24.67 38.37 20.19
N SER A 385 -23.64 37.55 19.98
CA SER A 385 -22.71 37.12 21.03
C SER A 385 -22.03 38.33 21.68
N SER A 386 -22.18 38.41 23.00
CA SER A 386 -21.76 39.50 23.87
C SER A 386 -20.24 39.59 24.01
N PHE A 387 -19.56 40.21 23.06
CA PHE A 387 -18.15 40.63 23.21
C PHE A 387 -17.95 42.15 23.14
N ARG A 388 -19.01 42.94 23.45
CA ARG A 388 -18.91 44.40 23.58
C ARG A 388 -18.97 44.81 25.06
N ALA A 389 -17.81 45.21 25.57
CA ALA A 389 -17.57 46.21 26.61
C ALA A 389 -18.58 46.32 27.77
N ARG A 390 -18.22 45.82 28.96
CA ARG A 390 -18.76 46.35 30.22
C ARG A 390 -17.88 47.52 30.67
N SER A 391 -18.30 48.72 30.30
CA SER A 391 -17.96 49.95 31.00
C SER A 391 -19.26 50.50 31.57
N THR A 392 -19.48 50.39 32.87
CA THR A 392 -20.53 51.16 33.56
C THR A 392 -19.97 51.69 34.86
N SER A 393 -19.51 52.95 34.78
CA SER A 393 -19.52 53.91 35.87
C SER A 393 -20.94 54.11 36.39
N LEU A 394 -21.11 54.19 37.70
CA LEU A 394 -21.97 55.14 38.43
C LEU A 394 -22.22 54.58 39.82
N ASN A 395 -21.57 55.16 40.84
CA ASN A 395 -22.15 55.18 42.17
C ASN A 395 -22.08 56.63 42.66
N GLU A 396 -23.24 57.26 42.70
CA GLU A 396 -23.46 58.57 43.29
C GLU A 396 -23.20 58.51 44.81
N ARG A 397 -22.70 59.63 45.34
CA ARG A 397 -22.64 60.02 46.76
C ARG A 397 -23.20 61.45 46.84
N PRO A 398 -23.47 62.04 48.01
CA PRO A 398 -23.93 61.50 49.30
C PRO A 398 -25.09 62.33 49.93
N LYS A 399 -25.80 61.77 50.90
CA LYS A 399 -26.02 62.35 52.25
C LYS A 399 -26.73 61.35 53.15
#